data_AF-A0A969A3F8-F1
#
_entry.id   AF-A0A969A3F8-F1
#
_cell.length_a   1.000
_cell.length_b   1.000
_cell.length_c   1.000
_cell.angle_alpha   90.00
_cell.angle_beta   90.00
_cell.angle_gamma   90.00
#
_symmetry.space_group_name_H-M   'P 1'
#
loop_
_entity.id
_entity.type
_entity.pdbx_description
1 polymer ?
#
loop_
_entity_poly.entity_id
_entity_poly.type
_entity_poly.pdbx_seq_one_letter_code
_entity_poly.pdbx_strand_id
1 'polypeptide(L)'
;GCRRLMFTIFEDGTSLATARLGRNFNLPELVELKPESYQWGPLIFAHNTPTLQGFWDRKWRRVCEVIFQGDHWITGCGNHDTVRRGNQVDTTEPINWNLGKTLPQVLHKAYNNPATQVWAHGFCPGLPMDFLNALIGTPWGFFRNTDDRYGVKVVSEEVSFLDWEIEPEMYEQADAFLRLKNLGFKDFDQLRGFAQALRLAMIETNYDLAEVAEICQHCLGNSDEICEIPPLEDLNEPDLPRFLATLDVPKLKVFAMAFMEDGHDMCNVSRYGENLEPSESQFSWQLREYRRRHPWLCENLTGRDRFNRISDDERTIFYGIRIEPNPPAGRPPQQVVMLSHMGGEPMEVTPGDWLQLDMEQWQVAIASPELTAESLKDLRSLVLKDGQGILLEPAISETSEAGSAMTTASALESSSAPVFIP
;
A
#
# COMPACT_ATOMS: atom_id res chain seq x y z
N GLY A 1 26.34 -17.63 -23.21
CA GLY A 1 26.15 -16.19 -23.39
C GLY A 1 24.82 -15.80 -22.77
N CYS A 2 24.79 -14.81 -21.89
CA CYS A 2 23.55 -14.35 -21.27
C CYS A 2 22.76 -13.52 -22.30
N ARG A 3 21.56 -13.98 -22.67
CA ARG A 3 20.63 -13.23 -23.52
C ARG A 3 19.91 -12.22 -22.64
N ARG A 4 20.07 -10.93 -22.89
CA ARG A 4 19.30 -9.88 -22.22
C ARG A 4 17.86 -9.95 -22.74
N LEU A 5 16.95 -10.47 -21.92
CA LEU A 5 15.51 -10.40 -22.19
C LEU A 5 15.04 -9.04 -21.69
N MET A 6 14.65 -8.17 -22.62
CA MET A 6 14.05 -6.89 -22.28
C MET A 6 12.55 -7.07 -22.21
N PHE A 7 11.94 -6.63 -21.11
CA PHE A 7 10.51 -6.52 -20.91
C PHE A 7 10.17 -5.04 -20.75
N THR A 8 9.04 -4.62 -21.31
CA THR A 8 8.62 -3.22 -21.30
C THR A 8 7.38 -3.09 -20.43
N ILE A 9 7.41 -2.16 -19.49
CA ILE A 9 6.27 -1.80 -18.65
C ILE A 9 5.94 -0.34 -18.94
N PHE A 10 4.69 -0.07 -19.33
CA PHE A 10 4.18 1.27 -19.54
C PHE A 10 3.44 1.74 -18.29
N GLU A 11 3.87 2.86 -17.73
CA GLU A 11 3.22 3.49 -16.57
C GLU A 11 1.90 4.15 -16.98
N ASP A 12 1.94 4.92 -18.07
CA ASP A 12 0.77 5.54 -18.69
C ASP A 12 0.71 5.15 -20.17
N GLY A 13 -0.44 4.65 -20.60
CA GLY A 13 -0.72 4.29 -22.00
C GLY A 13 -1.39 5.43 -22.77
N THR A 14 -1.71 6.55 -22.12
CA THR A 14 -2.30 7.71 -22.76
C THR A 14 -1.22 8.63 -23.32
N SER A 15 -1.45 9.14 -24.53
CA SER A 15 -0.64 10.25 -25.03
C SER A 15 -0.88 11.49 -24.16
N LEU A 16 0.17 12.28 -23.91
CA LEU A 16 0.12 13.52 -23.11
C LEU A 16 -0.99 14.51 -23.56
N ALA A 17 -1.45 14.40 -24.81
CA ALA A 17 -2.53 15.19 -25.38
C ALA A 17 -3.92 14.82 -24.83
N THR A 18 -4.16 13.54 -24.49
CA THR A 18 -5.46 13.03 -24.02
C THR A 18 -5.58 13.02 -22.50
N ALA A 19 -4.44 12.96 -21.78
CA ALA A 19 -4.37 13.00 -20.31
C ALA A 19 -5.05 14.25 -19.71
N ARG A 20 -5.05 15.39 -20.43
CA ARG A 20 -5.69 16.65 -20.00
C ARG A 20 -7.22 16.59 -19.87
N LEU A 21 -7.86 15.57 -20.43
CA LEU A 21 -9.33 15.48 -20.46
C LEU A 21 -9.92 14.52 -19.41
N GLY A 22 -9.08 13.83 -18.62
CA GLY A 22 -9.50 13.00 -17.48
C GLY A 22 -10.51 11.89 -17.79
N ARG A 23 -10.76 11.58 -19.08
CA ARG A 23 -11.93 10.78 -19.49
C ARG A 23 -11.67 9.58 -20.38
N ASN A 24 -10.51 9.44 -21.03
CA ASN A 24 -10.30 8.36 -22.00
C ASN A 24 -9.03 7.56 -21.70
N PHE A 25 -9.25 6.49 -20.94
CA PHE A 25 -8.31 5.41 -20.69
C PHE A 25 -8.65 4.27 -21.66
N ASN A 26 -8.35 4.40 -22.96
CA ASN A 26 -8.48 3.28 -23.89
C ASN A 26 -7.21 2.39 -23.80
N LEU A 27 -7.07 1.68 -22.68
CA LEU A 27 -5.97 0.76 -22.34
C LEU A 27 -5.75 -0.40 -23.34
N PRO A 28 -6.76 -0.93 -24.06
CA PRO A 28 -6.56 -2.06 -24.98
C PRO A 28 -5.62 -1.76 -26.16
N GLU A 29 -5.53 -0.49 -26.61
CA GLU A 29 -4.77 -0.10 -27.80
C GLU A 29 -3.27 -0.42 -27.68
N LEU A 30 -2.70 -0.32 -26.47
CA LEU A 30 -1.28 -0.60 -26.25
C LEU A 30 -0.97 -2.10 -26.32
N VAL A 31 -1.79 -2.94 -25.69
CA VAL A 31 -1.58 -4.40 -25.66
C VAL A 31 -1.79 -4.99 -27.06
N GLU A 32 -2.72 -4.44 -27.86
CA GLU A 32 -2.88 -4.80 -29.26
C GLU A 32 -1.63 -4.48 -30.10
N LEU A 33 -0.98 -3.34 -29.83
CA LEU A 33 0.23 -2.90 -30.53
C LEU A 33 1.50 -3.62 -30.05
N LYS A 34 1.54 -4.01 -28.78
CA LYS A 34 2.69 -4.56 -28.06
C LYS A 34 2.26 -5.68 -27.10
N PRO A 35 1.86 -6.85 -27.63
CA PRO A 35 1.33 -7.95 -26.82
C PRO A 35 2.35 -8.53 -25.82
N GLU A 36 3.64 -8.27 -26.02
CA GLU A 36 4.71 -8.67 -25.10
C GLU A 36 4.92 -7.72 -23.91
N SER A 37 4.19 -6.60 -23.87
CA SER A 37 4.37 -5.54 -22.87
C SER A 37 3.32 -5.59 -21.78
N TYR A 38 3.67 -5.03 -20.62
CA TYR A 38 2.74 -4.83 -19.51
C TYR A 38 2.43 -3.35 -19.33
N GLN A 39 1.29 -3.05 -18.71
CA GLN A 39 0.90 -1.69 -18.34
C GLN A 39 0.51 -1.63 -16.86
N TRP A 40 0.65 -0.48 -16.20
CA TRP A 40 0.06 -0.30 -14.89
C TRP A 40 -1.47 -0.40 -14.95
N GLY A 41 -2.05 -1.25 -14.12
CA GLY A 41 -3.49 -1.37 -13.97
C GLY A 41 -4.10 -0.17 -13.22
N PRO A 42 -5.43 0.04 -13.33
CA PRO A 42 -6.12 1.21 -12.77
C PRO A 42 -6.12 1.28 -11.24
N LEU A 43 -5.77 0.19 -10.54
CA LEU A 43 -5.73 0.13 -9.07
C LEU A 43 -4.32 0.30 -8.49
N ILE A 44 -3.29 0.11 -9.31
CA ILE A 44 -1.91 0.42 -8.96
C ILE A 44 -1.50 1.78 -9.51
N PHE A 45 -2.17 2.30 -10.53
CA PHE A 45 -1.91 3.64 -11.07
C PHE A 45 -2.79 4.72 -10.42
N ALA A 46 -2.18 5.89 -10.15
CA ALA A 46 -2.73 7.20 -9.77
C ALA A 46 -3.99 7.27 -8.86
N HIS A 47 -3.87 8.07 -7.78
CA HIS A 47 -4.99 8.52 -6.93
C HIS A 47 -5.80 7.43 -6.21
N ASN A 48 -5.18 6.29 -5.91
CA ASN A 48 -5.80 5.24 -5.11
C ASN A 48 -5.39 5.35 -3.64
N THR A 49 -6.37 5.54 -2.78
CA THR A 49 -6.24 5.80 -1.34
C THR A 49 -7.10 4.80 -0.56
N PRO A 50 -6.64 3.53 -0.41
CA PRO A 50 -7.35 2.50 0.34
C PRO A 50 -7.49 2.82 1.84
N THR A 51 -6.86 3.89 2.32
CA THR A 51 -7.04 4.43 3.68
C THR A 51 -8.43 5.02 3.93
N LEU A 52 -9.22 5.30 2.88
CA LEU A 52 -10.55 5.89 3.01
C LEU A 52 -11.65 4.83 3.13
N GLN A 53 -12.64 5.09 3.99
CA GLN A 53 -13.85 4.27 4.11
C GLN A 53 -14.55 4.10 2.76
N GLY A 54 -15.05 2.91 2.45
CA GLY A 54 -15.78 2.60 1.21
C GLY A 54 -14.94 2.70 -0.08
N PHE A 55 -13.60 2.78 0.01
CA PHE A 55 -12.72 2.88 -1.16
C PHE A 55 -12.99 1.76 -2.17
N TRP A 56 -13.05 0.51 -1.71
CA TRP A 56 -13.19 -0.66 -2.58
C TRP A 56 -14.55 -0.76 -3.26
N ASP A 57 -15.63 -0.34 -2.60
CA ASP A 57 -16.95 -0.22 -3.22
C ASP A 57 -16.96 0.85 -4.32
N ARG A 58 -16.46 2.06 -4.01
CA ARG A 58 -16.34 3.15 -5.00
C ARG A 58 -15.48 2.76 -6.20
N LYS A 59 -14.47 1.92 -5.99
CA LYS A 59 -13.55 1.44 -7.03
C LYS A 59 -14.02 0.16 -7.70
N TRP A 60 -15.21 -0.37 -7.40
CA TRP A 60 -15.67 -1.64 -7.94
C TRP A 60 -15.59 -1.74 -9.46
N ARG A 61 -15.95 -0.67 -10.18
CA ARG A 61 -15.83 -0.65 -11.64
C ARG A 61 -14.38 -0.93 -12.08
N ARG A 62 -13.40 -0.32 -11.42
CA ARG A 62 -11.97 -0.53 -11.70
C ARG A 62 -11.53 -1.93 -11.30
N VAL A 63 -12.05 -2.48 -10.20
CA VAL A 63 -11.83 -3.88 -9.81
C VAL A 63 -12.30 -4.83 -10.91
N CYS A 64 -13.49 -4.62 -11.47
CA CYS A 64 -13.98 -5.41 -12.60
C CYS A 64 -13.11 -5.26 -13.85
N GLU A 65 -12.66 -4.04 -14.17
CA GLU A 65 -11.74 -3.82 -15.29
C GLU A 65 -10.47 -4.67 -15.13
N VAL A 66 -9.87 -4.70 -13.93
CA VAL A 66 -8.71 -5.56 -13.68
C VAL A 66 -9.07 -7.03 -13.86
N ILE A 67 -10.17 -7.50 -13.29
CA ILE A 67 -10.57 -8.90 -13.33
C ILE A 67 -10.83 -9.43 -14.75
N PHE A 68 -11.40 -8.61 -15.64
CA PHE A 68 -11.79 -9.05 -16.98
C PHE A 68 -10.80 -8.66 -18.09
N GLN A 69 -9.84 -7.75 -17.83
CA GLN A 69 -8.93 -7.20 -18.84
C GLN A 69 -7.48 -7.07 -18.36
N GLY A 70 -7.14 -7.55 -17.16
CA GLY A 70 -5.87 -7.29 -16.49
C GLY A 70 -4.74 -8.27 -16.76
N ASP A 71 -4.87 -9.24 -17.66
CA ASP A 71 -3.83 -10.25 -17.95
C ASP A 71 -2.48 -9.67 -18.42
N HIS A 72 -2.50 -8.48 -19.02
CA HIS A 72 -1.32 -7.70 -19.41
C HIS A 72 -1.08 -6.49 -18.50
N TRP A 73 -1.64 -6.48 -17.29
CA TRP A 73 -1.44 -5.40 -16.33
C TRP A 73 -0.53 -5.79 -15.17
N ILE A 74 0.20 -4.80 -14.70
CA ILE A 74 0.73 -4.79 -13.35
C ILE A 74 -0.45 -4.52 -12.42
N THR A 75 -0.73 -5.46 -11.52
CA THR A 75 -1.87 -5.41 -10.59
C THR A 75 -1.40 -5.25 -9.15
N GLY A 76 -2.34 -5.02 -8.22
CA GLY A 76 -2.04 -4.68 -6.83
C GLY A 76 -2.58 -3.30 -6.46
N CYS A 77 -2.14 -2.78 -5.31
CA CYS A 77 -2.62 -1.51 -4.76
C CYS A 77 -1.49 -0.58 -4.28
N GLY A 78 -0.36 -1.13 -3.83
CA GLY A 78 0.78 -0.37 -3.34
C GLY A 78 1.90 -0.21 -4.38
N ASN A 79 2.32 1.03 -4.61
CA ASN A 79 3.59 1.40 -5.22
C ASN A 79 4.06 2.76 -4.72
N HIS A 80 5.17 3.24 -5.27
CA HIS A 80 5.77 4.50 -4.88
C HIS A 80 4.85 5.74 -5.02
N ASP A 81 3.94 5.75 -6.00
CA ASP A 81 3.01 6.87 -6.20
C ASP A 81 1.74 6.73 -5.37
N THR A 82 1.21 5.51 -5.23
CA THR A 82 -0.02 5.31 -4.44
C THR A 82 0.24 5.52 -2.96
N VAL A 83 1.33 4.97 -2.41
CA VAL A 83 1.68 5.21 -0.99
C VAL A 83 1.93 6.69 -0.74
N ARG A 84 2.71 7.36 -1.61
CA ARG A 84 2.90 8.82 -1.54
C ARG A 84 1.57 9.57 -1.57
N ARG A 85 0.63 9.14 -2.41
CA ARG A 85 -0.70 9.75 -2.47
C ARG A 85 -1.50 9.54 -1.18
N GLY A 86 -1.31 8.41 -0.50
CA GLY A 86 -1.85 8.17 0.84
C GLY A 86 -1.44 9.26 1.83
N ASN A 87 -0.18 9.70 1.79
CA ASN A 87 0.32 10.81 2.63
C ASN A 87 -0.35 12.15 2.34
N GLN A 88 -0.98 12.30 1.16
CA GLN A 88 -1.62 13.54 0.73
C GLN A 88 -3.13 13.54 0.98
N VAL A 89 -3.66 12.50 1.63
CA VAL A 89 -5.05 12.47 2.08
C VAL A 89 -5.20 13.46 3.22
N ASP A 90 -6.22 14.32 3.13
CA ASP A 90 -6.56 15.23 4.21
C ASP A 90 -7.01 14.41 5.43
N THR A 91 -6.47 14.73 6.62
CA THR A 91 -6.73 13.98 7.85
C THR A 91 -8.17 14.10 8.35
N THR A 92 -8.97 15.01 7.77
CA THR A 92 -10.40 15.21 8.06
C THR A 92 -11.34 14.38 7.18
N GLU A 93 -10.81 13.71 6.15
CA GLU A 93 -11.57 12.78 5.31
C GLU A 93 -12.06 11.57 6.12
N PRO A 94 -13.06 10.80 5.63
CA PRO A 94 -13.55 9.62 6.33
C PRO A 94 -12.53 8.48 6.28
N ILE A 95 -11.56 8.52 7.20
CA ILE A 95 -10.49 7.52 7.33
C ILE A 95 -11.05 6.18 7.81
N ASN A 96 -10.55 5.09 7.24
CA ASN A 96 -10.89 3.73 7.64
C ASN A 96 -10.11 3.32 8.90
N TRP A 97 -10.65 3.68 10.07
CA TRP A 97 -10.08 3.36 11.38
C TRP A 97 -10.16 1.87 11.77
N ASN A 98 -10.77 1.00 10.96
CA ASN A 98 -10.66 -0.45 11.16
C ASN A 98 -9.24 -0.98 10.86
N LEU A 99 -8.43 -0.21 10.12
CA LEU A 99 -7.09 -0.61 9.71
C LEU A 99 -5.99 -0.28 10.74
N GLY A 100 -6.28 0.56 11.73
CA GLY A 100 -5.27 1.02 12.69
C GLY A 100 -5.80 2.06 13.65
N LYS A 101 -5.02 2.35 14.69
CA LYS A 101 -5.35 3.36 15.72
C LYS A 101 -4.74 4.72 15.43
N THR A 102 -3.71 4.76 14.59
CA THR A 102 -2.99 5.96 14.16
C THR A 102 -3.03 6.05 12.63
N LEU A 103 -2.80 7.24 12.08
CA LEU A 103 -2.73 7.43 10.63
C LEU A 103 -1.62 6.57 9.98
N PRO A 104 -0.40 6.46 10.55
CA PRO A 104 0.62 5.55 10.02
C PRO A 104 0.18 4.08 9.99
N GLN A 105 -0.44 3.59 11.07
CA GLN A 105 -0.98 2.22 11.08
C GLN A 105 -2.03 2.00 10.00
N VAL A 106 -2.96 2.95 9.83
CA VAL A 106 -3.98 2.90 8.77
C VAL A 106 -3.33 2.87 7.40
N LEU A 107 -2.36 3.74 7.13
CA LEU A 107 -1.65 3.79 5.85
C LEU A 107 -0.93 2.49 5.55
N HIS A 108 -0.11 2.02 6.50
CA HIS A 108 0.68 0.80 6.33
C HIS A 108 -0.21 -0.41 6.13
N LYS A 109 -1.26 -0.59 6.94
CA LYS A 109 -2.20 -1.72 6.79
C LYS A 109 -3.08 -1.59 5.55
N ALA A 110 -3.34 -0.39 5.03
CA ALA A 110 -4.08 -0.21 3.78
C ALA A 110 -3.28 -0.65 2.54
N TYR A 111 -1.97 -0.39 2.51
CA TYR A 111 -1.09 -0.78 1.40
C TYR A 111 -0.40 -2.15 1.59
N ASN A 112 -0.31 -2.64 2.83
CA ASN A 112 0.10 -3.99 3.20
C ASN A 112 -1.09 -4.78 3.78
N ASN A 113 -2.15 -4.88 2.98
CA ASN A 113 -3.42 -5.45 3.41
C ASN A 113 -3.55 -6.94 3.01
N PRO A 114 -3.70 -7.89 3.94
CA PRO A 114 -3.78 -9.32 3.61
C PRO A 114 -4.95 -9.70 2.68
N ALA A 115 -6.14 -9.11 2.87
CA ALA A 115 -7.29 -9.33 1.97
C ALA A 115 -6.98 -8.86 0.54
N THR A 116 -6.34 -7.70 0.39
CA THR A 116 -5.92 -7.18 -0.91
C THR A 116 -4.86 -8.07 -1.55
N GLN A 117 -3.91 -8.61 -0.77
CA GLN A 117 -2.89 -9.53 -1.27
C GLN A 117 -3.47 -10.89 -1.69
N VAL A 118 -4.43 -11.43 -0.92
CA VAL A 118 -5.19 -12.64 -1.28
C VAL A 118 -5.88 -12.44 -2.62
N TRP A 119 -6.57 -11.31 -2.79
CA TRP A 119 -7.23 -10.98 -4.06
C TRP A 119 -6.20 -10.83 -5.19
N ALA A 120 -5.15 -10.01 -5.02
CA ALA A 120 -4.18 -9.72 -6.08
C ALA A 120 -3.36 -10.96 -6.50
N HIS A 121 -2.74 -11.66 -5.54
CA HIS A 121 -1.86 -12.81 -5.84
C HIS A 121 -2.65 -14.10 -6.09
N GLY A 122 -3.71 -14.32 -5.31
CA GLY A 122 -4.47 -15.59 -5.32
C GLY A 122 -5.61 -15.66 -6.31
N PHE A 123 -6.06 -14.53 -6.87
CA PHE A 123 -7.29 -14.51 -7.67
C PHE A 123 -7.20 -13.62 -8.93
N CYS A 124 -6.54 -12.47 -8.86
CA CYS A 124 -6.51 -11.46 -9.90
C CYS A 124 -5.65 -11.87 -11.13
N PRO A 125 -6.04 -11.53 -12.37
CA PRO A 125 -5.16 -11.65 -13.53
C PRO A 125 -3.94 -10.72 -13.45
N GLY A 126 -3.03 -10.87 -14.42
CA GLY A 126 -1.86 -9.99 -14.59
C GLY A 126 -0.67 -10.36 -13.71
N LEU A 127 0.14 -9.34 -13.43
CA LEU A 127 1.36 -9.44 -12.62
C LEU A 127 1.22 -8.60 -11.35
N PRO A 128 0.94 -9.23 -10.20
CA PRO A 128 0.91 -8.52 -8.93
C PRO A 128 2.27 -7.89 -8.64
N MET A 129 2.27 -6.59 -8.36
CA MET A 129 3.44 -5.85 -7.89
C MET A 129 3.34 -5.63 -6.39
N ASP A 130 4.49 -5.82 -5.77
CA ASP A 130 4.72 -5.59 -4.37
C ASP A 130 5.67 -4.41 -4.22
N PHE A 131 5.32 -3.47 -3.35
CA PHE A 131 6.19 -2.36 -3.01
C PHE A 131 6.89 -2.61 -1.67
N LEU A 132 8.21 -2.66 -1.70
CA LEU A 132 9.01 -3.09 -0.56
C LEU A 132 8.75 -2.27 0.70
N ASN A 133 8.71 -0.94 0.60
CA ASN A 133 8.41 -0.07 1.74
C ASN A 133 7.03 -0.35 2.33
N ALA A 134 6.00 -0.52 1.49
CA ALA A 134 4.68 -0.89 1.96
C ALA A 134 4.68 -2.23 2.70
N LEU A 135 5.28 -3.27 2.12
CA LEU A 135 5.31 -4.61 2.73
C LEU A 135 6.03 -4.67 4.07
N ILE A 136 7.06 -3.86 4.25
CA ILE A 136 7.83 -3.80 5.50
C ILE A 136 7.14 -2.89 6.53
N GLY A 137 6.22 -2.01 6.11
CA GLY A 137 5.70 -0.94 6.96
C GLY A 137 6.76 0.15 7.21
N THR A 138 7.62 0.38 6.21
CA THR A 138 8.63 1.45 6.25
C THR A 138 8.04 2.73 5.68
N PRO A 139 8.31 3.91 6.28
CA PRO A 139 7.95 5.19 5.71
C PRO A 139 8.29 5.33 4.23
N TRP A 140 7.44 6.03 3.49
CA TRP A 140 7.73 6.40 2.12
C TRP A 140 7.29 7.83 1.83
N GLY A 141 8.09 8.57 1.07
CA GLY A 141 7.77 9.94 0.70
C GLY A 141 8.54 10.39 -0.53
N PHE A 142 8.19 11.56 -1.05
CA PHE A 142 8.83 12.10 -2.24
C PHE A 142 9.87 13.16 -1.89
N PHE A 143 11.14 12.74 -1.80
CA PHE A 143 12.24 13.62 -1.39
C PHE A 143 13.14 13.99 -2.58
N ARG A 144 13.40 15.29 -2.76
CA ARG A 144 14.24 15.85 -3.83
C ARG A 144 15.43 16.63 -3.25
N ASN A 145 16.39 15.91 -2.67
CA ASN A 145 17.59 16.49 -2.05
C ASN A 145 18.62 17.08 -3.03
N THR A 146 18.33 17.15 -4.33
CA THR A 146 19.20 17.77 -5.35
C THR A 146 18.65 19.08 -5.91
N ASP A 147 17.46 19.51 -5.49
CA ASP A 147 16.76 20.68 -6.03
C ASP A 147 16.86 21.90 -5.09
N ASP A 148 17.78 22.83 -5.39
CA ASP A 148 17.92 24.09 -4.66
C ASP A 148 16.81 25.11 -4.98
N ARG A 149 16.17 25.01 -6.15
CA ARG A 149 15.21 26.01 -6.62
C ARG A 149 13.83 25.78 -6.01
N TYR A 150 13.38 24.53 -6.01
CA TYR A 150 12.02 24.17 -5.58
C TYR A 150 12.00 23.34 -4.29
N GLY A 151 13.13 23.11 -3.63
CA GLY A 151 13.21 22.28 -2.43
C GLY A 151 12.19 22.68 -1.34
N VAL A 152 12.06 23.97 -1.03
CA VAL A 152 11.10 24.46 -0.01
C VAL A 152 9.65 24.19 -0.43
N LYS A 153 9.34 24.39 -1.72
CA LYS A 153 8.01 24.06 -2.28
C LYS A 153 7.72 22.56 -2.19
N VAL A 154 8.68 21.72 -2.55
CA VAL A 154 8.52 20.25 -2.46
C VAL A 154 8.24 19.86 -1.02
N VAL A 155 9.01 20.37 -0.06
CA VAL A 155 8.75 20.12 1.36
C VAL A 155 7.35 20.57 1.77
N SER A 156 6.91 21.77 1.38
CA SER A 156 5.56 22.25 1.69
C SER A 156 4.43 21.35 1.14
N GLU A 157 4.65 20.67 0.02
CA GLU A 157 3.69 19.75 -0.60
C GLU A 157 3.72 18.35 0.04
N GLU A 158 4.81 18.00 0.71
CA GLU A 158 5.05 16.68 1.30
C GLU A 158 5.01 16.68 2.85
N VAL A 159 4.67 17.80 3.50
CA VAL A 159 4.65 17.91 4.97
C VAL A 159 3.74 16.90 5.66
N SER A 160 2.67 16.47 4.98
CA SER A 160 1.74 15.47 5.50
C SER A 160 2.38 14.07 5.63
N PHE A 161 3.60 13.87 5.10
CA PHE A 161 4.47 12.76 5.46
C PHE A 161 4.64 12.63 6.98
N LEU A 162 4.74 13.75 7.71
CA LEU A 162 4.87 13.71 9.17
C LEU A 162 3.60 13.13 9.82
N ASP A 163 2.41 13.46 9.31
CA ASP A 163 1.14 12.96 9.87
C ASP A 163 0.90 11.47 9.53
N TRP A 164 1.27 11.06 8.32
CA TRP A 164 0.88 9.76 7.76
C TRP A 164 1.94 8.68 7.85
N GLU A 165 3.22 9.01 8.04
CA GLU A 165 4.31 8.02 7.99
C GLU A 165 5.16 7.98 9.27
N ILE A 166 5.10 9.02 10.10
CA ILE A 166 5.96 9.16 11.27
C ILE A 166 5.13 9.11 12.55
N GLU A 167 5.34 8.06 13.34
CA GLU A 167 4.83 8.02 14.70
C GLU A 167 5.69 8.94 15.61
N PRO A 168 5.11 9.61 16.62
CA PRO A 168 5.88 10.44 17.55
C PRO A 168 7.07 9.70 18.19
N GLU A 169 6.90 8.44 18.56
CA GLU A 169 7.94 7.60 19.16
C GLU A 169 9.11 7.32 18.19
N MET A 170 8.87 7.35 16.88
CA MET A 170 9.95 7.26 15.89
C MET A 170 10.81 8.51 15.92
N TYR A 171 10.19 9.69 16.11
CA TYR A 171 10.92 10.95 16.22
C TYR A 171 11.78 11.00 17.48
N GLU A 172 11.38 10.36 18.58
CA GLU A 172 12.15 10.32 19.82
C GLU A 172 13.48 9.55 19.70
N GLN A 173 13.60 8.63 18.73
CA GLN A 173 14.82 7.83 18.54
C GLN A 173 16.04 8.72 18.31
N ALA A 174 17.14 8.43 19.01
CA ALA A 174 18.31 9.30 19.02
C ALA A 174 18.95 9.52 17.64
N ASP A 175 18.84 8.53 16.75
CA ASP A 175 19.39 8.55 15.39
C ASP A 175 18.36 8.96 14.31
N ALA A 176 17.09 9.21 14.68
CA ALA A 176 16.07 9.71 13.77
C ALA A 176 16.12 11.25 13.69
N PHE A 177 15.90 11.80 12.50
CA PHE A 177 15.78 13.25 12.25
C PHE A 177 16.94 14.10 12.81
N LEU A 178 18.18 13.59 12.68
CA LEU A 178 19.37 14.22 13.26
C LEU A 178 19.58 15.66 12.78
N ARG A 179 19.34 15.93 11.50
CA ARG A 179 19.60 17.26 10.92
C ARG A 179 18.58 18.26 11.44
N LEU A 180 17.29 17.90 11.42
CA LEU A 180 16.21 18.72 11.96
C LEU A 180 16.38 18.96 13.47
N LYS A 181 16.76 17.94 14.24
CA LYS A 181 17.09 18.09 15.67
C LYS A 181 18.27 19.04 15.91
N ASN A 182 19.25 19.06 15.02
CA ASN A 182 20.37 20.00 15.10
C ASN A 182 19.98 21.44 14.74
N LEU A 183 18.91 21.64 13.95
CA LEU A 183 18.30 22.95 13.74
C LEU A 183 17.49 23.43 14.95
N GLY A 184 17.18 22.54 15.89
CA GLY A 184 16.58 22.85 17.17
C GLY A 184 15.15 22.32 17.35
N PHE A 185 14.57 21.64 16.36
CA PHE A 185 13.30 20.92 16.53
C PHE A 185 13.56 19.71 17.44
N LYS A 186 13.33 19.85 18.74
CA LYS A 186 13.60 18.77 19.72
C LYS A 186 12.38 17.89 19.95
N ASP A 187 11.22 18.45 19.67
CA ASP A 187 9.92 17.82 19.84
C ASP A 187 9.24 17.61 18.48
N PHE A 188 8.46 16.54 18.37
CA PHE A 188 7.80 16.16 17.12
C PHE A 188 6.69 17.15 16.73
N ASP A 189 5.90 17.62 17.70
CA ASP A 189 4.82 18.59 17.46
C ASP A 189 5.38 19.94 17.03
N GLN A 190 6.55 20.35 17.53
CA GLN A 190 7.26 21.54 17.03
C GLN A 190 7.61 21.43 15.55
N LEU A 191 8.18 20.30 15.12
CA LEU A 191 8.52 20.08 13.71
C LEU A 191 7.25 20.06 12.83
N ARG A 192 6.25 19.31 13.27
CA ARG A 192 4.98 19.14 12.56
C ARG A 192 4.24 20.46 12.43
N GLY A 193 4.10 21.21 13.51
CA GLY A 193 3.46 22.52 13.53
C GLY A 193 4.17 23.50 12.59
N PHE A 194 5.50 23.59 12.65
CA PHE A 194 6.25 24.46 11.73
C PHE A 194 6.09 24.04 10.28
N ALA A 195 6.14 22.75 9.96
CA ALA A 195 5.97 22.26 8.60
C ALA A 195 4.58 22.60 8.04
N GLN A 196 3.52 22.38 8.83
CA GLN A 196 2.16 22.74 8.44
C GLN A 196 1.99 24.26 8.25
N ALA A 197 2.56 25.05 9.15
CA ALA A 197 2.52 26.51 9.07
C ALA A 197 3.30 27.04 7.85
N LEU A 198 4.46 26.45 7.54
CA LEU A 198 5.22 26.72 6.31
C LEU A 198 4.39 26.41 5.06
N ARG A 199 3.66 25.28 5.04
CA ARG A 199 2.76 24.95 3.93
C ARG A 199 1.69 26.02 3.71
N LEU A 200 1.05 26.49 4.78
CA LEU A 200 0.06 27.56 4.68
C LEU A 200 0.67 28.84 4.13
N ALA A 201 1.81 29.28 4.68
CA ALA A 201 2.51 30.46 4.20
C ALA A 201 2.90 30.35 2.71
N MET A 202 3.40 29.20 2.26
CA MET A 202 3.76 28.96 0.86
C MET A 202 2.54 29.02 -0.07
N ILE A 203 1.36 28.59 0.37
CA ILE A 203 0.12 28.68 -0.41
C ILE A 203 -0.33 30.14 -0.53
N GLU A 204 -0.37 30.87 0.58
CA GLU A 204 -0.85 32.26 0.64
C GLU A 204 0.02 33.21 -0.21
N THR A 205 1.34 33.00 -0.23
CA THR A 205 2.28 33.84 -0.99
C THR A 205 2.48 33.38 -2.44
N ASN A 206 1.69 32.41 -2.92
CA ASN A 206 1.89 31.78 -4.22
C ASN A 206 3.34 31.29 -4.44
N TYR A 207 3.93 30.73 -3.37
CA TYR A 207 5.26 30.13 -3.34
C TYR A 207 6.43 31.12 -3.50
N ASP A 208 6.24 32.42 -3.24
CA ASP A 208 7.34 33.39 -3.16
C ASP A 208 8.11 33.24 -1.85
N LEU A 209 9.37 32.77 -1.92
CA LEU A 209 10.18 32.51 -0.73
C LEU A 209 10.54 33.77 0.06
N ALA A 210 10.66 34.93 -0.60
CA ALA A 210 10.98 36.17 0.08
C ALA A 210 9.79 36.60 0.95
N GLU A 211 8.58 36.56 0.39
CA GLU A 211 7.34 36.86 1.13
C GLU A 211 7.11 35.85 2.26
N VAL A 212 7.39 34.56 2.04
CA VAL A 212 7.28 33.53 3.10
C VAL A 212 8.25 33.81 4.24
N ALA A 213 9.51 34.17 3.93
CA ALA A 213 10.47 34.51 4.96
C ALA A 213 10.03 35.74 5.77
N GLU A 214 9.45 36.75 5.12
CA GLU A 214 8.90 37.93 5.79
C GLU A 214 7.74 37.57 6.72
N ILE A 215 6.76 36.79 6.26
CA ILE A 215 5.63 36.31 7.10
C ILE A 215 6.14 35.48 8.29
N CYS A 216 7.06 34.54 8.05
CA CYS A 216 7.62 33.74 9.13
C CYS A 216 8.37 34.59 10.16
N GLN A 217 9.18 35.56 9.74
CA GLN A 217 9.87 36.48 10.67
C GLN A 217 8.87 37.34 11.45
N HIS A 218 7.81 37.79 10.79
CA HIS A 218 6.77 38.62 11.37
C HIS A 218 6.01 37.87 12.47
N CYS A 219 5.49 36.69 12.14
CA CYS A 219 4.69 35.87 13.03
C CYS A 219 5.47 35.22 14.18
N LEU A 220 6.74 34.88 13.97
CA LEU A 220 7.60 34.23 14.97
C LEU A 220 8.50 35.23 15.73
N GLY A 221 8.38 36.52 15.42
CA GLY A 221 9.15 37.59 16.04
C GLY A 221 8.49 38.15 17.31
N ASN A 222 9.16 39.10 17.97
CA ASN A 222 8.61 39.85 19.11
C ASN A 222 7.71 41.02 18.66
N SER A 223 6.95 40.85 17.58
CA SER A 223 6.07 41.89 17.05
C SER A 223 4.72 41.85 17.78
N ASP A 224 4.17 43.01 18.15
CA ASP A 224 2.81 43.13 18.71
C ASP A 224 1.72 43.14 17.60
N GLU A 225 2.11 42.89 16.35
CA GLU A 225 1.22 42.88 15.17
C GLU A 225 0.56 41.50 14.99
N ILE A 226 -0.64 41.48 14.41
CA ILE A 226 -1.46 40.26 14.25
C ILE A 226 -0.84 39.39 13.16
N CYS A 227 -0.45 38.16 13.51
CA CYS A 227 0.06 37.19 12.56
C CYS A 227 -1.01 36.75 11.54
N GLU A 228 -0.69 36.75 10.24
CA GLU A 228 -1.63 36.33 9.19
C GLU A 228 -1.82 34.80 9.10
N ILE A 229 -0.93 34.03 9.72
CA ILE A 229 -0.95 32.57 9.76
C ILE A 229 -1.03 32.10 11.22
N PRO A 230 -2.24 31.97 11.81
CA PRO A 230 -2.39 31.67 13.23
C PRO A 230 -1.55 30.48 13.76
N PRO A 231 -1.37 29.38 13.00
CA PRO A 231 -0.48 28.29 13.44
C PRO A 231 1.00 28.69 13.63
N LEU A 232 1.49 29.77 13.03
CA LEU A 232 2.83 30.29 13.31
C LEU A 232 2.89 31.02 14.66
N GLU A 233 1.82 31.71 15.05
CA GLU A 233 1.75 32.39 16.35
C GLU A 233 1.75 31.39 17.51
N ASP A 234 1.04 30.26 17.35
CA ASP A 234 0.99 29.16 18.31
C ASP A 234 2.37 28.50 18.55
N LEU A 235 3.32 28.65 17.61
CA LEU A 235 4.68 28.15 17.75
C LEU A 235 5.59 29.08 18.56
N ASN A 236 5.18 30.33 18.82
CA ASN A 236 5.98 31.35 19.49
C ASN A 236 6.09 31.11 21.02
N GLU A 237 6.66 29.97 21.39
CA GLU A 237 6.94 29.58 22.77
C GLU A 237 8.33 30.10 23.23
N PRO A 238 8.56 30.24 24.56
CA PRO A 238 9.84 30.76 25.09
C PRO A 238 11.08 29.96 24.65
N ASP A 239 10.91 28.68 24.33
CA ASP A 239 11.96 27.75 23.88
C ASP A 239 11.94 27.52 22.35
N LEU A 240 11.39 28.46 21.57
CA LEU A 240 11.40 28.41 20.11
C LEU A 240 12.83 28.11 19.61
N PRO A 241 13.02 27.14 18.71
CA PRO A 241 14.31 26.88 18.07
C PRO A 241 14.93 28.20 17.59
N ARG A 242 16.14 28.54 18.05
CA ARG A 242 16.86 29.77 17.65
C ARG A 242 16.91 29.97 16.13
N PHE A 243 16.86 28.87 15.39
CA PHE A 243 16.74 28.83 13.94
C PHE A 243 15.52 29.59 13.41
N LEU A 244 14.36 29.46 14.06
CA LEU A 244 13.09 30.05 13.67
C LEU A 244 13.04 31.57 13.87
N ALA A 245 13.66 32.09 14.94
CA ALA A 245 13.69 33.52 15.27
C ALA A 245 14.40 34.41 14.23
N THR A 246 15.07 33.83 13.24
CA THR A 246 15.86 34.57 12.25
C THR A 246 15.70 33.99 10.84
N LEU A 247 14.54 33.39 10.54
CA LEU A 247 14.27 32.72 9.27
C LEU A 247 14.48 33.64 8.06
N ASP A 248 15.27 33.20 7.09
CA ASP A 248 15.44 33.85 5.80
C ASP A 248 15.37 32.79 4.69
N VAL A 249 15.40 33.22 3.43
CA VAL A 249 15.37 32.27 2.29
C VAL A 249 16.48 31.21 2.38
N PRO A 250 17.75 31.55 2.68
CA PRO A 250 18.79 30.55 2.92
C PRO A 250 18.45 29.54 4.01
N LYS A 251 17.89 29.96 5.15
CA LYS A 251 17.48 29.04 6.23
C LYS A 251 16.30 28.17 5.83
N LEU A 252 15.29 28.71 5.14
CA LEU A 252 14.20 27.89 4.60
C LEU A 252 14.74 26.77 3.70
N LYS A 253 15.76 27.05 2.89
CA LYS A 253 16.46 26.04 2.09
C LYS A 253 17.24 25.03 2.94
N VAL A 254 17.91 25.48 4.00
CA VAL A 254 18.59 24.57 4.97
C VAL A 254 17.59 23.65 5.64
N PHE A 255 16.45 24.16 6.09
CA PHE A 255 15.35 23.36 6.64
C PHE A 255 14.85 22.35 5.60
N ALA A 256 14.59 22.79 4.38
CA ALA A 256 14.08 21.92 3.33
C ALA A 256 15.05 20.78 3.01
N MET A 257 16.35 21.06 2.92
CA MET A 257 17.38 20.05 2.75
C MET A 257 17.41 19.07 3.93
N ALA A 258 17.38 19.58 5.17
CA ALA A 258 17.36 18.74 6.37
C ALA A 258 16.13 17.82 6.41
N PHE A 259 14.95 18.33 6.10
CA PHE A 259 13.71 17.56 6.01
C PHE A 259 13.80 16.44 4.96
N MET A 260 14.29 16.75 3.76
CA MET A 260 14.39 15.77 2.68
C MET A 260 15.42 14.68 2.97
N GLU A 261 16.56 15.05 3.55
CA GLU A 261 17.61 14.10 3.93
C GLU A 261 17.19 13.21 5.10
N ASP A 262 16.61 13.79 6.15
CA ASP A 262 16.13 13.01 7.29
C ASP A 262 14.94 12.12 6.90
N GLY A 263 14.01 12.61 6.07
CA GLY A 263 12.92 11.82 5.52
C GLY A 263 13.41 10.65 4.65
N HIS A 264 14.42 10.90 3.80
CA HIS A 264 15.10 9.84 3.03
C HIS A 264 15.71 8.78 3.96
N ASP A 265 16.40 9.19 5.03
CA ASP A 265 17.01 8.27 5.97
C ASP A 265 15.95 7.39 6.66
N MET A 266 14.79 7.97 7.01
CA MET A 266 13.66 7.23 7.59
C MET A 266 12.97 6.28 6.62
N CYS A 267 13.11 6.48 5.30
CA CYS A 267 12.56 5.58 4.28
C CYS A 267 13.43 4.35 4.00
N ASN A 268 14.58 4.23 4.66
CA ASN A 268 15.48 3.10 4.47
C ASN A 268 14.94 1.83 5.17
N VAL A 269 14.49 0.87 4.36
CA VAL A 269 13.88 -0.39 4.80
C VAL A 269 14.75 -1.21 5.75
N SER A 270 16.08 -1.09 5.67
CA SER A 270 16.99 -1.84 6.54
C SER A 270 16.87 -1.46 8.02
N ARG A 271 16.34 -0.27 8.33
CA ARG A 271 16.08 0.19 9.71
C ARG A 271 14.95 -0.59 10.40
N TYR A 272 14.08 -1.22 9.63
CA TYR A 272 12.83 -1.80 10.12
C TYR A 272 12.80 -3.34 10.04
N GLY A 273 13.91 -3.97 9.61
CA GLY A 273 13.96 -5.42 9.44
C GLY A 273 13.66 -6.21 10.72
N GLU A 274 14.06 -5.69 11.89
CA GLU A 274 13.78 -6.31 13.19
C GLU A 274 12.31 -6.21 13.62
N ASN A 275 11.54 -5.28 13.02
CA ASN A 275 10.13 -5.08 13.32
C ASN A 275 9.21 -5.94 12.44
N LEU A 276 9.78 -6.76 11.56
CA LEU A 276 8.99 -7.62 10.68
C LEU A 276 8.30 -8.73 11.46
N GLU A 277 6.96 -8.77 11.36
CA GLU A 277 6.18 -9.85 11.90
C GLU A 277 6.39 -11.14 11.09
N PRO A 278 6.85 -12.25 11.72
CA PRO A 278 7.14 -13.48 10.99
C PRO A 278 5.91 -14.09 10.29
N SER A 279 4.72 -13.96 10.88
CA SER A 279 3.49 -14.50 10.31
C SER A 279 3.03 -13.75 9.05
N GLU A 280 3.13 -12.42 9.05
CA GLU A 280 2.86 -11.58 7.87
C GLU A 280 3.87 -11.89 6.74
N SER A 281 5.15 -11.97 7.09
CA SER A 281 6.21 -12.32 6.14
C SER A 281 6.02 -13.70 5.51
N GLN A 282 5.67 -14.69 6.33
CA GLN A 282 5.39 -16.05 5.88
C GLN A 282 4.15 -16.11 4.99
N PHE A 283 3.08 -15.39 5.36
CA PHE A 283 1.86 -15.29 4.56
C PHE A 283 2.13 -14.70 3.18
N SER A 284 2.81 -13.55 3.09
CA SER A 284 3.13 -12.95 1.79
C SER A 284 4.06 -13.85 0.96
N TRP A 285 5.00 -14.57 1.58
CA TRP A 285 5.81 -15.57 0.87
C TRP A 285 4.96 -16.72 0.32
N GLN A 286 4.04 -17.27 1.12
CA GLN A 286 3.12 -18.34 0.70
C GLN A 286 2.25 -17.91 -0.48
N LEU A 287 1.73 -16.68 -0.48
CA LEU A 287 0.95 -16.15 -1.61
C LEU A 287 1.76 -16.08 -2.90
N ARG A 288 3.02 -15.62 -2.84
CA ARG A 288 3.91 -15.57 -4.02
C ARG A 288 4.25 -16.97 -4.53
N GLU A 289 4.50 -17.92 -3.64
CA GLU A 289 4.69 -19.33 -3.99
C GLU A 289 3.43 -19.92 -4.64
N TYR A 290 2.26 -19.64 -4.07
CA TYR A 290 0.98 -20.08 -4.60
C TYR A 290 0.74 -19.54 -6.00
N ARG A 291 0.95 -18.23 -6.22
CA ARG A 291 0.88 -17.60 -7.54
C ARG A 291 1.84 -18.24 -8.54
N ARG A 292 3.08 -18.53 -8.14
CA ARG A 292 4.07 -19.21 -9.01
C ARG A 292 3.68 -20.64 -9.37
N ARG A 293 2.98 -21.36 -8.49
CA ARG A 293 2.47 -22.72 -8.74
C ARG A 293 1.18 -22.74 -9.57
N HIS A 294 0.48 -21.61 -9.66
CA HIS A 294 -0.77 -21.43 -10.39
C HIS A 294 -0.63 -20.34 -11.47
N PRO A 295 0.26 -20.52 -12.46
CA PRO A 295 0.54 -19.49 -13.46
C PRO A 295 -0.70 -19.09 -14.27
N TRP A 296 -1.66 -20.01 -14.45
CA TRP A 296 -2.94 -19.73 -15.14
C TRP A 296 -3.76 -18.62 -14.47
N LEU A 297 -3.51 -18.30 -13.20
CA LEU A 297 -4.16 -17.16 -12.54
C LEU A 297 -3.80 -15.82 -13.18
N CYS A 298 -2.74 -15.73 -14.00
CA CYS A 298 -2.44 -14.51 -14.75
C CYS A 298 -3.43 -14.21 -15.88
N GLU A 299 -4.18 -15.22 -16.35
CA GLU A 299 -5.16 -15.05 -17.41
C GLU A 299 -6.43 -14.36 -16.89
N ASN A 300 -7.14 -13.65 -17.75
CA ASN A 300 -8.43 -13.02 -17.41
C ASN A 300 -9.48 -14.07 -17.03
N LEU A 301 -10.51 -13.64 -16.29
CA LEU A 301 -11.64 -14.52 -16.01
C LEU A 301 -12.39 -14.91 -17.29
N THR A 302 -12.87 -16.14 -17.30
CA THR A 302 -13.64 -16.76 -18.39
C THR A 302 -15.09 -16.98 -17.97
N GLY A 303 -15.96 -17.41 -18.89
CA GLY A 303 -17.38 -17.68 -18.59
C GLY A 303 -17.65 -18.80 -17.58
N ARG A 304 -16.62 -19.51 -17.11
CA ARG A 304 -16.72 -20.52 -16.04
C ARG A 304 -16.44 -19.96 -14.64
N ASP A 305 -15.83 -18.78 -14.58
CA ASP A 305 -15.46 -18.14 -13.33
C ASP A 305 -16.63 -17.31 -12.78
N ARG A 306 -16.64 -17.08 -11.48
CA ARG A 306 -17.55 -16.12 -10.84
C ARG A 306 -16.76 -15.20 -9.95
N PHE A 307 -17.05 -13.92 -10.03
CA PHE A 307 -16.48 -12.91 -9.15
C PHE A 307 -17.53 -11.84 -8.89
N ASN A 308 -17.77 -11.54 -7.61
CA ASN A 308 -18.76 -10.57 -7.21
C ASN A 308 -18.36 -9.92 -5.88
N ARG A 309 -19.14 -8.92 -5.46
CA ARG A 309 -19.03 -8.33 -4.14
C ARG A 309 -20.35 -8.36 -3.40
N ILE A 310 -20.26 -8.43 -2.09
CA ILE A 310 -21.31 -7.97 -1.19
C ILE A 310 -20.86 -6.60 -0.69
N SER A 311 -21.71 -5.59 -0.83
CA SER A 311 -21.43 -4.28 -0.27
C SER A 311 -22.71 -3.63 0.22
N ASP A 312 -22.62 -3.04 1.40
CA ASP A 312 -23.62 -2.16 2.01
C ASP A 312 -22.90 -0.91 2.55
N ASP A 313 -23.60 -0.09 3.34
CA ASP A 313 -23.02 1.13 3.94
C ASP A 313 -21.97 0.84 5.02
N GLU A 314 -21.91 -0.40 5.54
CA GLU A 314 -21.03 -0.80 6.65
C GLU A 314 -19.80 -1.58 6.18
N ARG A 315 -19.88 -2.31 5.07
CA ARG A 315 -18.81 -3.24 4.66
C ARG A 315 -18.75 -3.54 3.17
N THR A 316 -17.60 -4.06 2.74
CA THR A 316 -17.37 -4.59 1.38
C THR A 316 -16.61 -5.91 1.44
N ILE A 317 -17.19 -6.98 0.88
CA ILE A 317 -16.57 -8.30 0.75
C ILE A 317 -16.44 -8.65 -0.73
N PHE A 318 -15.26 -9.08 -1.15
CA PHE A 318 -15.05 -9.70 -2.45
C PHE A 318 -15.08 -11.21 -2.30
N TYR A 319 -15.74 -11.88 -3.25
CA TYR A 319 -15.80 -13.32 -3.29
C TYR A 319 -15.86 -13.85 -4.73
N GLY A 320 -15.37 -15.06 -4.92
CA GLY A 320 -15.41 -15.67 -6.24
C GLY A 320 -14.82 -17.06 -6.29
N ILE A 321 -15.03 -17.71 -7.43
CA ILE A 321 -14.39 -18.96 -7.81
C ILE A 321 -13.74 -18.81 -9.19
N ARG A 322 -12.53 -19.32 -9.32
CA ARG A 322 -11.82 -19.46 -10.59
C ARG A 322 -11.52 -20.91 -10.91
N ILE A 323 -11.55 -21.24 -12.19
CA ILE A 323 -11.30 -22.56 -12.74
C ILE A 323 -10.22 -22.43 -13.82
N GLU A 324 -9.20 -23.27 -13.74
CA GLU A 324 -8.13 -23.31 -14.73
C GLU A 324 -8.70 -23.50 -16.15
N PRO A 325 -8.40 -22.58 -17.09
CA PRO A 325 -9.06 -22.60 -18.38
C PRO A 325 -8.63 -23.79 -19.26
N ASN A 326 -7.34 -24.08 -19.30
CA ASN A 326 -6.74 -25.07 -20.20
C ASN A 326 -5.90 -26.10 -19.42
N PRO A 327 -6.55 -26.99 -18.63
CA PRO A 327 -5.82 -28.00 -17.86
C PRO A 327 -5.05 -28.96 -18.78
N PRO A 328 -3.86 -29.41 -18.36
CA PRO A 328 -3.15 -30.48 -19.06
C PRO A 328 -4.02 -31.74 -19.24
N ALA A 329 -3.86 -32.42 -20.37
CA ALA A 329 -4.64 -33.62 -20.67
C ALA A 329 -4.49 -34.68 -19.55
N GLY A 330 -5.62 -35.23 -19.09
CA GLY A 330 -5.65 -36.24 -18.03
C GLY A 330 -5.64 -35.69 -16.60
N ARG A 331 -5.60 -34.36 -16.41
CA ARG A 331 -5.72 -33.70 -15.11
C ARG A 331 -7.04 -32.95 -15.00
N PRO A 332 -7.78 -33.04 -13.88
CA PRO A 332 -8.89 -32.12 -13.63
C PRO A 332 -8.38 -30.66 -13.54
N PRO A 333 -9.19 -29.67 -13.93
CA PRO A 333 -8.82 -28.28 -13.76
C PRO A 333 -8.63 -27.96 -12.28
N GLN A 334 -7.57 -27.20 -11.99
CA GLN A 334 -7.44 -26.56 -10.68
C GLN A 334 -8.58 -25.56 -10.47
N GLN A 335 -8.95 -25.38 -9.20
CA GLN A 335 -9.97 -24.41 -8.81
C GLN A 335 -9.50 -23.65 -7.59
N VAL A 336 -9.88 -22.38 -7.51
CA VAL A 336 -9.58 -21.50 -6.38
C VAL A 336 -10.83 -20.74 -6.00
N VAL A 337 -11.19 -20.78 -4.73
CA VAL A 337 -12.20 -19.88 -4.16
C VAL A 337 -11.49 -18.82 -3.34
N MET A 338 -11.97 -17.58 -3.43
CA MET A 338 -11.43 -16.46 -2.67
C MET A 338 -12.57 -15.78 -1.92
N LEU A 339 -12.30 -15.46 -0.66
CA LEU A 339 -13.11 -14.59 0.19
C LEU A 339 -12.17 -13.53 0.76
N SER A 340 -12.52 -12.26 0.63
CA SER A 340 -11.68 -11.15 1.08
C SER A 340 -12.54 -10.02 1.61
N HIS A 341 -12.35 -9.67 2.88
CA HIS A 341 -13.03 -8.56 3.52
C HIS A 341 -12.24 -7.28 3.24
N MET A 342 -12.77 -6.47 2.33
CA MET A 342 -12.04 -5.34 1.74
C MET A 342 -12.18 -4.06 2.56
N GLY A 343 -13.22 -3.93 3.38
CA GLY A 343 -13.43 -2.74 4.20
C GLY A 343 -14.62 -2.88 5.12
N GLY A 344 -14.55 -2.27 6.30
CA GLY A 344 -15.73 -2.02 7.15
C GLY A 344 -15.96 -3.00 8.31
N GLU A 345 -17.19 -3.06 8.81
CA GLU A 345 -17.57 -3.87 9.98
C GLU A 345 -17.51 -5.39 9.70
N PRO A 346 -17.13 -6.22 10.70
CA PRO A 346 -17.05 -7.67 10.55
C PRO A 346 -18.31 -8.30 9.93
N MET A 347 -18.11 -9.36 9.15
CA MET A 347 -19.20 -10.08 8.47
C MET A 347 -19.06 -11.59 8.61
N GLU A 348 -20.17 -12.25 8.92
CA GLU A 348 -20.31 -13.70 8.76
C GLU A 348 -20.42 -14.03 7.26
N VAL A 349 -19.50 -14.86 6.77
CA VAL A 349 -19.42 -15.24 5.36
C VAL A 349 -19.79 -16.70 5.17
N THR A 350 -20.65 -16.97 4.18
CA THR A 350 -21.17 -18.32 3.87
C THR A 350 -20.84 -18.71 2.43
N PRO A 351 -19.59 -19.13 2.13
CA PRO A 351 -19.16 -19.40 0.75
C PRO A 351 -19.99 -20.49 0.05
N GLY A 352 -20.45 -21.49 0.80
CA GLY A 352 -21.32 -22.56 0.29
C GLY A 352 -22.61 -22.01 -0.29
N ASP A 353 -23.24 -21.03 0.36
CA ASP A 353 -24.47 -20.42 -0.12
C ASP A 353 -24.20 -19.46 -1.29
N TRP A 354 -23.16 -18.62 -1.18
CA TRP A 354 -22.89 -17.58 -2.18
C TRP A 354 -22.39 -18.15 -3.50
N LEU A 355 -21.63 -19.23 -3.44
CA LEU A 355 -21.03 -19.90 -4.59
C LEU A 355 -21.68 -21.25 -4.88
N GLN A 356 -22.69 -21.70 -4.12
CA GLN A 356 -23.35 -22.99 -4.34
C GLN A 356 -22.35 -24.15 -4.32
N LEU A 357 -21.51 -24.19 -3.28
CA LEU A 357 -20.43 -25.16 -3.11
C LEU A 357 -20.74 -26.13 -1.96
N ASP A 358 -20.36 -27.39 -2.15
CA ASP A 358 -20.29 -28.36 -1.07
C ASP A 358 -18.97 -28.16 -0.32
N MET A 359 -19.03 -27.48 0.82
CA MET A 359 -17.84 -27.08 1.59
C MET A 359 -17.03 -28.26 2.15
N GLU A 360 -17.59 -29.48 2.19
CA GLU A 360 -16.84 -30.69 2.56
C GLU A 360 -15.77 -31.05 1.52
N GLN A 361 -15.89 -30.53 0.30
CA GLN A 361 -14.95 -30.74 -0.81
C GLN A 361 -13.85 -29.68 -0.88
N TRP A 362 -13.78 -28.76 0.07
CA TRP A 362 -12.85 -27.63 0.05
C TRP A 362 -12.01 -27.58 1.33
N GLN A 363 -10.77 -27.12 1.18
CA GLN A 363 -9.83 -26.88 2.27
C GLN A 363 -9.19 -25.51 2.14
N VAL A 364 -8.70 -24.96 3.26
CA VAL A 364 -7.95 -23.70 3.25
C VAL A 364 -6.59 -23.93 2.60
N ALA A 365 -6.32 -23.19 1.51
CA ALA A 365 -5.00 -23.14 0.88
C ALA A 365 -4.13 -22.10 1.57
N ILE A 366 -4.65 -20.89 1.76
CA ILE A 366 -3.98 -19.77 2.43
C ILE A 366 -5.01 -18.98 3.24
N ALA A 367 -4.63 -18.49 4.42
CA ALA A 367 -5.43 -17.60 5.24
C ALA A 367 -4.59 -16.41 5.73
N SER A 368 -5.21 -15.25 5.89
CA SER A 368 -4.57 -14.07 6.47
C SER A 368 -4.08 -14.35 7.90
N PRO A 369 -2.98 -13.70 8.36
CA PRO A 369 -2.30 -14.07 9.61
C PRO A 369 -3.15 -14.05 10.88
N GLU A 370 -4.17 -13.17 10.99
CA GLU A 370 -5.00 -13.11 12.19
C GLU A 370 -6.10 -14.19 12.25
N LEU A 371 -6.26 -15.00 11.20
CA LEU A 371 -7.20 -16.13 11.19
C LEU A 371 -6.55 -17.37 11.80
N THR A 372 -7.18 -17.90 12.84
CA THR A 372 -6.70 -19.07 13.58
C THR A 372 -7.30 -20.37 13.04
N ALA A 373 -6.67 -21.50 13.36
CA ALA A 373 -7.22 -22.82 13.03
C ALA A 373 -8.65 -23.03 13.58
N GLU A 374 -8.97 -22.47 14.75
CA GLU A 374 -10.31 -22.58 15.32
C GLU A 374 -11.34 -21.78 14.51
N SER A 375 -11.01 -20.56 14.07
CA SER A 375 -11.89 -19.76 13.21
C SER A 375 -12.10 -20.35 11.82
N LEU A 376 -11.23 -21.27 11.40
CA LEU A 376 -11.26 -21.91 10.07
C LEU A 376 -11.81 -23.34 10.11
N LYS A 377 -12.27 -23.80 11.28
CA LYS A 377 -12.72 -25.18 11.48
C LYS A 377 -14.03 -25.50 10.75
N ASP A 378 -14.93 -24.52 10.63
CA ASP A 378 -16.17 -24.65 9.87
C ASP A 378 -16.17 -23.68 8.69
N LEU A 379 -15.87 -24.18 7.50
CA LEU A 379 -15.86 -23.36 6.29
C LEU A 379 -17.26 -23.04 5.75
N ARG A 380 -18.33 -23.62 6.33
CA ARG A 380 -19.71 -23.29 5.95
C ARG A 380 -20.12 -21.92 6.43
N SER A 381 -19.58 -21.49 7.57
CA SER A 381 -19.74 -20.15 8.11
C SER A 381 -18.54 -19.74 8.96
N LEU A 382 -17.94 -18.60 8.63
CA LEU A 382 -16.87 -17.99 9.41
C LEU A 382 -17.02 -16.46 9.43
N VAL A 383 -16.44 -15.80 10.43
CA VAL A 383 -16.44 -14.33 10.49
C VAL A 383 -15.13 -13.80 9.93
N LEU A 384 -15.21 -12.89 8.97
CA LEU A 384 -14.08 -12.10 8.48
C LEU A 384 -14.20 -10.66 8.98
N LYS A 385 -13.06 -10.03 9.25
CA LYS A 385 -12.92 -8.61 9.58
C LYS A 385 -12.15 -7.86 8.51
N ASP A 386 -12.19 -6.53 8.54
CA ASP A 386 -11.42 -5.69 7.62
C ASP A 386 -9.95 -6.12 7.49
N GLY A 387 -9.50 -6.30 6.25
CA GLY A 387 -8.16 -6.75 5.91
C GLY A 387 -7.95 -8.27 5.98
N GLN A 388 -8.96 -9.07 6.34
CA GLN A 388 -8.84 -10.53 6.38
C GLN A 388 -9.32 -11.21 5.10
N GLY A 389 -8.70 -12.33 4.75
CA GLY A 389 -9.08 -13.09 3.57
C GLY A 389 -8.54 -14.51 3.58
N ILE A 390 -9.17 -15.36 2.77
CA ILE A 390 -8.80 -16.76 2.59
C ILE A 390 -8.84 -17.15 1.12
N LEU A 391 -7.97 -18.09 0.76
CA LEU A 391 -8.04 -18.88 -0.45
C LEU A 391 -8.40 -20.31 -0.08
N LEU A 392 -9.35 -20.90 -0.80
CA LEU A 392 -9.70 -22.30 -0.70
C LEU A 392 -9.38 -23.03 -1.99
N GLU A 393 -9.04 -24.29 -1.87
CA GLU A 393 -8.84 -25.22 -2.98
C GLU A 393 -9.60 -26.52 -2.73
N PRO A 394 -9.87 -27.33 -3.78
CA PRO A 394 -10.47 -28.63 -3.59
C PRO A 394 -9.65 -29.50 -2.64
N ALA A 395 -10.32 -30.14 -1.67
CA ALA A 395 -9.69 -31.10 -0.78
C ALA A 395 -9.18 -32.31 -1.58
N ILE A 396 -7.99 -32.79 -1.26
CA ILE A 396 -7.45 -34.01 -1.85
C ILE A 396 -8.27 -35.18 -1.30
N SER A 397 -9.02 -35.90 -2.15
CA SER A 397 -9.70 -37.10 -1.69
C SER A 397 -8.67 -38.22 -1.47
N GLU A 398 -8.67 -38.81 -0.27
CA GLU A 398 -7.81 -39.95 0.09
C GLU A 398 -8.05 -41.21 -0.79
N THR A 399 -9.00 -41.17 -1.73
CA THR A 399 -9.35 -42.27 -2.62
C THR A 399 -8.49 -42.42 -3.87
N SER A 400 -7.45 -41.60 -4.08
CA SER A 400 -6.55 -41.71 -5.25
C SER A 400 -5.11 -42.21 -4.97
N GLU A 401 -4.73 -42.45 -3.71
CA GLU A 401 -3.38 -42.94 -3.36
C GLU A 401 -3.24 -44.47 -3.18
N ALA A 402 -4.02 -45.27 -3.93
CA ALA A 402 -3.72 -46.70 -4.07
C ALA A 402 -2.66 -47.00 -5.17
N GLY A 403 -1.99 -45.98 -5.71
CA GLY A 403 -1.18 -46.12 -6.93
C GLY A 403 0.11 -45.31 -6.99
N SER A 404 0.75 -44.95 -5.87
CA SER A 404 2.15 -44.52 -5.88
C SER A 404 2.75 -44.46 -4.47
N ALA A 405 2.84 -45.59 -3.78
CA ALA A 405 3.70 -45.70 -2.61
C ALA A 405 5.16 -45.75 -3.05
N MET A 406 5.84 -44.60 -3.12
CA MET A 406 7.26 -44.52 -2.81
C MET A 406 7.71 -43.07 -2.51
N THR A 407 8.25 -42.93 -1.30
CA THR A 407 9.19 -41.91 -0.80
C THR A 407 8.69 -40.49 -0.52
N THR A 408 8.08 -40.30 0.65
CA THR A 408 8.32 -39.12 1.52
C THR A 408 8.29 -39.53 2.99
N ALA A 409 9.44 -39.96 3.51
CA ALA A 409 9.72 -39.94 4.93
C ALA A 409 11.12 -39.36 5.11
N SER A 410 11.29 -38.51 6.13
CA SER A 410 12.52 -37.81 6.56
C SER A 410 12.79 -36.43 5.95
N ALA A 411 12.22 -35.39 6.58
CA ALA A 411 12.91 -34.11 6.82
C ALA A 411 12.18 -33.29 7.92
N LEU A 412 12.05 -33.88 9.11
CA LEU A 412 11.84 -33.14 10.36
C LEU A 412 13.07 -33.43 11.21
N GLU A 413 14.14 -32.66 10.97
CA GLU A 413 15.21 -32.31 11.91
C GLU A 413 16.39 -31.68 11.14
N SER A 414 16.94 -30.60 11.70
CA SER A 414 18.04 -29.76 11.22
C SER A 414 17.73 -28.73 10.12
N SER A 415 17.32 -27.53 10.57
CA SER A 415 17.58 -26.29 9.84
C SER A 415 18.38 -25.39 10.77
N SER A 416 19.70 -25.37 10.57
CA SER A 416 20.59 -24.33 11.06
C SER A 416 20.21 -23.00 10.40
N ALA A 417 20.01 -21.97 11.22
CA ALA A 417 19.78 -20.60 10.77
C ALA A 417 20.82 -20.13 9.73
N PRO A 418 20.43 -19.41 8.68
CA PRO A 418 21.39 -18.76 7.81
C PRO A 418 22.03 -17.58 8.57
N VAL A 419 23.35 -17.69 8.75
CA VAL A 419 24.19 -16.59 9.22
C VAL A 419 24.24 -15.53 8.12
N PHE A 420 23.65 -14.36 8.40
CA PHE A 420 23.99 -13.14 7.68
C PHE A 420 25.37 -12.67 8.17
N ILE A 421 26.32 -12.54 7.25
CA ILE A 421 27.65 -11.95 7.46
C ILE A 421 27.66 -10.64 6.66
N PRO A 422 28.20 -9.54 7.21
CA PRO A 422 27.74 -8.16 6.99
C PRO A 422 28.01 -7.56 5.61
#